data_AF-R5J022-F1
#
_entry.id   AF-R5J022-F1
#
_cell.length_a   1.000
_cell.length_b   1.000
_cell.length_c   1.000
_cell.angle_alpha   90.00
_cell.angle_beta   90.00
_cell.angle_gamma   90.00
#
_symmetry.space_group_name_H-M   'P 1'
#
loop_
_entity.id
_entity.type
_entity.pdbx_description
1 polymer ?
#
loop_
_entity_poly.entity_id
_entity_poly.type
_entity_poly.pdbx_seq_one_letter_code
_entity_poly.pdbx_strand_id
1 'polypeptide(L)'
;MRVKGGTIHRARRKKALKQAKGYFGSKHRLYKTAKEQVMHSGAYAYRDRKNRKRDFRKLWITRINAACRLNEISYSKFIDGLNKANIEVNRKMLSEIAIDDPKAFAELVKVAKAALEGKEYKPKAVKVEAKKEVKETVKKDKKEVKETKKETKKEDTDLSKLTVAELKKLAKEKDVEGYSTMKKAELIDALK
;
A
#
# COMPACT_ATOMS: atom_id res chain seq x y z
N MET A 1 -20.02 -35.65 52.41
CA MET A 1 -19.55 -34.30 52.78
C MET A 1 -20.25 -33.25 51.90
N ARG A 2 -20.89 -32.22 52.46
CA ARG A 2 -21.61 -31.17 51.69
C ARG A 2 -20.64 -30.05 51.28
N VAL A 3 -20.41 -29.88 49.97
CA VAL A 3 -19.55 -28.80 49.44
C VAL A 3 -20.37 -27.52 49.21
N LYS A 4 -19.87 -26.37 49.71
CA LYS A 4 -20.50 -25.06 49.49
C LYS A 4 -20.04 -24.44 48.16
N GLY A 5 -20.97 -24.08 47.26
CA GLY A 5 -20.65 -23.57 45.91
C GLY A 5 -20.44 -22.06 45.74
N GLY A 6 -20.53 -21.26 46.82
CA GLY A 6 -20.65 -19.79 46.74
C GLY A 6 -19.53 -19.08 45.96
N THR A 7 -18.28 -19.51 46.13
CA THR A 7 -17.11 -18.92 45.46
C THR A 7 -17.15 -19.12 43.93
N ILE A 8 -17.51 -20.34 43.49
CA ILE A 8 -17.61 -20.68 42.06
C ILE A 8 -18.74 -19.87 41.40
N HIS A 9 -19.90 -19.76 42.05
CA HIS A 9 -21.01 -18.95 41.55
C HIS A 9 -20.66 -17.46 41.46
N ARG A 10 -19.93 -16.92 42.45
CA ARG A 10 -19.45 -15.52 42.41
C ARG A 10 -18.48 -15.29 41.25
N ALA A 11 -17.53 -16.21 41.04
CA ALA A 11 -16.57 -16.12 39.94
C ALA A 11 -17.25 -16.15 38.56
N ARG A 12 -18.21 -17.07 38.35
CA ARG A 12 -19.00 -17.15 37.11
C ARG A 12 -19.78 -15.86 36.82
N ARG A 13 -20.42 -15.29 37.85
CA ARG A 13 -21.15 -14.01 37.73
C ARG A 13 -20.22 -12.86 37.37
N LYS A 14 -19.07 -12.75 38.05
CA LYS A 14 -18.06 -11.71 37.78
C LYS A 14 -17.51 -11.80 36.35
N LYS A 15 -17.31 -13.01 35.81
CA LYS A 15 -16.89 -13.23 34.41
C LYS A 15 -17.90 -12.67 33.41
N ALA A 16 -19.18 -13.01 33.57
CA ALA A 16 -20.25 -12.54 32.67
C ALA A 16 -20.42 -11.01 32.74
N LEU A 17 -20.44 -10.43 33.95
CA LEU A 17 -20.55 -8.98 34.12
C LEU A 17 -19.32 -8.23 33.59
N LYS A 18 -18.12 -8.83 33.67
CA LYS A 18 -16.91 -8.27 33.06
C LYS A 18 -17.02 -8.19 31.53
N GLN A 19 -17.63 -9.18 30.89
CA GLN A 19 -17.87 -9.20 29.45
C GLN A 19 -18.99 -8.22 29.03
N ALA A 20 -19.98 -8.02 29.89
CA ALA A 20 -21.13 -7.13 29.63
C ALA A 20 -20.86 -5.64 29.93
N LYS A 21 -19.64 -5.27 30.32
CA LYS A 21 -19.28 -3.87 30.59
C LYS A 21 -19.52 -3.02 29.34
N GLY A 22 -20.18 -1.88 29.52
CA GLY A 22 -20.55 -0.95 28.44
C GLY A 22 -21.94 -1.21 27.85
N TYR A 23 -22.65 -2.27 28.24
CA TYR A 23 -24.04 -2.46 27.81
C TYR A 23 -24.98 -1.47 28.50
N PHE A 24 -25.97 -1.00 27.74
CA PHE A 24 -26.93 -0.01 28.24
C PHE A 24 -27.96 -0.60 29.22
N GLY A 25 -28.40 0.21 30.18
CA GLY A 25 -29.46 -0.13 31.14
C GLY A 25 -29.11 -1.28 32.09
N SER A 26 -30.02 -2.23 32.25
CA SER A 26 -29.86 -3.36 33.18
C SER A 26 -28.85 -4.42 32.72
N LYS A 27 -28.47 -4.40 31.44
CA LYS A 27 -27.70 -5.46 30.77
C LYS A 27 -26.22 -5.54 31.18
N HIS A 28 -25.71 -4.58 31.95
CA HIS A 28 -24.38 -4.65 32.57
C HIS A 28 -24.43 -4.80 34.11
N ARG A 29 -25.62 -4.67 34.73
CA ARG A 29 -25.81 -4.69 36.20
C ARG A 29 -26.34 -6.02 36.70
N LEU A 30 -27.41 -6.53 36.07
CA LEU A 30 -28.06 -7.78 36.50
C LEU A 30 -27.48 -8.98 35.75
N TYR A 31 -27.12 -10.04 36.49
CA TYR A 31 -26.46 -11.21 35.90
C TYR A 31 -27.30 -11.95 34.85
N LYS A 32 -28.61 -12.11 35.07
CA LYS A 32 -29.50 -12.83 34.14
C LYS A 32 -29.55 -12.14 32.78
N THR A 33 -29.91 -10.85 32.77
CA THR A 33 -30.00 -10.03 31.56
C THR A 33 -28.64 -9.85 30.88
N ALA A 34 -27.56 -9.69 31.66
CA ALA A 34 -26.20 -9.60 31.14
C ALA A 34 -25.79 -10.89 30.42
N LYS A 35 -26.07 -12.06 31.01
CA LYS A 35 -25.74 -13.35 30.43
C LYS A 35 -26.46 -13.56 29.09
N GLU A 36 -27.77 -13.28 29.04
CA GLU A 36 -28.56 -13.35 27.81
C GLU A 36 -28.00 -12.45 26.72
N GLN A 37 -27.74 -11.18 27.06
CA GLN A 37 -27.18 -10.22 26.12
C GLN A 37 -25.79 -10.65 25.61
N VAL A 38 -24.90 -11.13 26.48
CA VAL A 38 -23.57 -11.61 26.07
C VAL A 38 -23.67 -12.78 25.09
N MET A 39 -24.63 -13.69 25.29
CA MET A 39 -24.85 -14.81 24.37
C MET A 39 -25.32 -14.32 22.99
N HIS A 40 -26.28 -13.38 22.94
CA HIS A 40 -26.72 -12.78 21.68
C HIS A 40 -25.60 -12.01 20.97
N SER A 41 -24.84 -11.19 21.71
CA SER A 41 -23.69 -10.48 21.17
C SER A 41 -22.62 -11.43 20.63
N GLY A 42 -22.39 -12.57 21.28
CA GLY A 42 -21.50 -13.62 20.79
C GLY A 42 -21.97 -14.23 19.46
N ALA A 43 -23.27 -14.53 19.34
CA ALA A 43 -23.87 -15.04 18.12
C ALA A 43 -23.78 -14.03 16.97
N TYR A 44 -24.10 -12.75 17.22
CA TYR A 44 -23.95 -11.68 16.24
C TYR A 44 -22.49 -11.47 15.83
N ALA A 45 -21.55 -11.44 16.78
CA ALA A 45 -20.14 -11.31 16.48
C ALA A 45 -19.64 -12.45 15.57
N TYR A 46 -20.09 -13.69 15.77
CA TYR A 46 -19.73 -14.81 14.90
C TYR A 46 -20.30 -14.65 13.48
N ARG A 47 -21.61 -14.34 13.36
CA ARG A 47 -22.27 -14.06 12.08
C ARG A 47 -21.58 -12.92 11.34
N ASP A 48 -21.33 -11.81 12.03
CA ASP A 48 -20.86 -10.57 11.43
C ASP A 48 -19.38 -10.65 11.02
N ARG A 49 -18.55 -11.49 11.67
CA ARG A 49 -17.20 -11.79 11.15
C ARG A 49 -17.25 -12.43 9.76
N LYS A 50 -18.26 -13.26 9.47
CA LYS A 50 -18.45 -13.85 8.13
C LYS A 50 -19.00 -12.81 7.15
N ASN A 51 -19.97 -11.99 7.58
CA ASN A 51 -20.59 -10.97 6.73
C ASN A 51 -19.66 -9.81 6.39
N ARG A 52 -18.75 -9.41 7.29
CA ARG A 52 -17.78 -8.32 7.07
C ARG A 52 -16.99 -8.48 5.77
N LYS A 53 -16.66 -9.70 5.37
CA LYS A 53 -15.99 -10.00 4.09
C LYS A 53 -16.84 -9.58 2.89
N ARG A 54 -18.16 -9.79 2.96
CA ARG A 54 -19.14 -9.38 1.93
C ARG A 54 -19.36 -7.88 1.96
N ASP A 55 -19.42 -7.27 3.14
CA ASP A 55 -19.62 -5.82 3.30
C ASP A 55 -18.45 -5.04 2.69
N PHE A 56 -17.20 -5.45 2.97
CA PHE A 56 -16.03 -4.84 2.33
C PHE A 56 -15.99 -5.09 0.83
N ARG A 57 -16.35 -6.29 0.37
CA ARG A 57 -16.43 -6.56 -1.07
C ARG A 57 -17.47 -5.67 -1.75
N LYS A 58 -18.63 -5.47 -1.13
CA LYS A 58 -19.67 -4.56 -1.62
C LYS A 58 -19.13 -3.13 -1.71
N LEU A 59 -18.43 -2.66 -0.68
CA LEU A 59 -17.79 -1.34 -0.66
C LEU A 59 -16.72 -1.17 -1.76
N TRP A 60 -15.87 -2.18 -1.98
CA TRP A 60 -14.86 -2.11 -3.04
C TRP A 60 -15.52 -2.07 -4.42
N ILE A 61 -16.59 -2.84 -4.64
CA ILE A 61 -17.32 -2.83 -5.91
C ILE A 61 -17.99 -1.47 -6.14
N THR A 62 -18.59 -0.85 -5.12
CA THR A 62 -19.21 0.48 -5.28
C THR A 62 -18.19 1.54 -5.63
N ARG A 63 -17.01 1.52 -4.98
CA ARG A 63 -15.89 2.43 -5.28
C ARG A 63 -15.35 2.24 -6.70
N ILE A 64 -15.05 1.00 -7.10
CA ILE A 64 -14.58 0.69 -8.45
C ILE A 64 -15.64 1.08 -9.48
N ASN A 65 -16.92 0.80 -9.24
CA ASN A 65 -17.98 1.17 -10.16
C ASN A 65 -18.04 2.68 -10.38
N ALA A 66 -17.92 3.49 -9.32
CA ALA A 66 -17.85 4.94 -9.46
C ALA A 66 -16.66 5.37 -10.36
N ALA A 67 -15.46 4.84 -10.12
CA ALA A 67 -14.29 5.13 -10.93
C ALA A 67 -14.43 4.65 -12.39
N CYS A 68 -15.04 3.48 -12.62
CA CYS A 68 -15.35 2.97 -13.96
C CYS A 68 -16.31 3.90 -14.70
N ARG A 69 -17.34 4.45 -14.03
CA ARG A 69 -18.30 5.37 -14.63
C ARG A 69 -17.63 6.67 -15.09
N LEU A 70 -16.67 7.18 -14.32
CA LEU A 70 -15.86 8.35 -14.73
C LEU A 70 -15.02 8.08 -15.99
N ASN A 71 -14.67 6.83 -16.25
CA ASN A 71 -13.90 6.42 -17.44
C ASN A 71 -14.80 5.78 -18.53
N GLU A 72 -16.12 6.04 -18.46
CA GLU A 72 -17.11 5.62 -19.45
C GLU A 72 -17.15 4.10 -19.71
N ILE A 73 -16.92 3.29 -18.68
CA ILE A 73 -17.05 1.83 -18.75
C ILE A 73 -17.94 1.32 -17.62
N SER A 74 -18.70 0.24 -17.87
CA SER A 74 -19.42 -0.43 -16.80
C SER A 74 -18.50 -1.37 -16.02
N TYR A 75 -18.72 -1.51 -14.71
CA TYR A 75 -17.94 -2.41 -13.87
C TYR A 75 -17.86 -3.85 -14.42
N SER A 76 -18.96 -4.40 -14.91
CA SER A 76 -18.99 -5.77 -15.46
C SER A 76 -18.07 -5.92 -16.68
N LYS A 77 -18.10 -4.95 -17.61
CA LYS A 77 -17.22 -4.92 -18.78
C LYS A 77 -15.77 -4.74 -18.38
N PHE A 78 -15.49 -3.88 -17.39
CA PHE A 78 -14.14 -3.68 -16.89
C PHE A 78 -13.53 -4.95 -16.31
N ILE A 79 -14.28 -5.68 -15.46
CA ILE A 79 -13.80 -6.95 -14.89
C ILE A 79 -13.63 -8.03 -15.96
N ASP A 80 -14.54 -8.11 -16.93
CA ASP A 80 -14.40 -9.01 -18.07
C ASP A 80 -13.14 -8.70 -18.90
N GLY A 81 -12.89 -7.41 -19.18
CA GLY A 81 -11.69 -6.96 -19.88
C GLY A 81 -10.40 -7.27 -19.13
N LEU A 82 -10.37 -7.11 -17.80
CA LEU A 82 -9.20 -7.49 -16.98
C LEU A 82 -8.96 -9.01 -16.99
N ASN A 83 -10.02 -9.82 -16.93
CA ASN A 83 -9.90 -11.28 -17.01
C ASN A 83 -9.37 -11.71 -18.38
N LYS A 84 -9.87 -11.12 -19.47
CA LYS A 84 -9.39 -11.37 -20.85
C LYS A 84 -7.94 -10.94 -21.06
N ALA A 85 -7.52 -9.85 -20.42
CA ALA A 85 -6.13 -9.42 -20.38
C ALA A 85 -5.24 -10.28 -19.46
N ASN A 86 -5.81 -11.28 -18.78
CA ASN A 86 -5.16 -12.15 -17.79
C ASN A 86 -4.51 -11.37 -16.63
N ILE A 87 -5.12 -10.24 -16.24
CA ILE A 87 -4.67 -9.39 -15.12
C ILE A 87 -5.41 -9.82 -13.86
N GLU A 88 -4.76 -10.65 -13.04
CA GLU A 88 -5.33 -11.13 -11.78
C GLU A 88 -5.09 -10.13 -10.64
N VAL A 89 -6.00 -9.18 -10.46
CA VAL A 89 -5.92 -8.18 -9.38
C VAL A 89 -7.14 -8.25 -8.46
N ASN A 90 -6.86 -8.26 -7.15
CA ASN A 90 -7.89 -8.24 -6.13
C ASN A 90 -8.67 -6.92 -6.11
N ARG A 91 -9.98 -7.01 -5.86
CA ARG A 91 -10.87 -5.82 -5.77
C ARG A 91 -10.48 -4.85 -4.66
N LYS A 92 -9.87 -5.34 -3.58
CA LYS A 92 -9.28 -4.47 -2.55
C LYS A 92 -8.25 -3.52 -3.16
N MET A 93 -7.32 -4.06 -3.95
CA MET A 93 -6.26 -3.28 -4.58
C MET A 93 -6.79 -2.38 -5.69
N LEU A 94 -7.70 -2.87 -6.53
CA LEU A 94 -8.36 -2.05 -7.55
C LEU A 94 -9.12 -0.86 -6.93
N SER A 95 -9.79 -1.07 -5.79
CA SER A 95 -10.46 -0.01 -5.06
C SER A 95 -9.49 0.99 -4.46
N GLU A 96 -8.29 0.56 -4.07
CA GLU A 96 -7.27 1.46 -3.50
C GLU A 96 -6.63 2.29 -4.60
N ILE A 97 -6.22 1.66 -5.71
CA ILE A 97 -5.68 2.34 -6.90
C ILE A 97 -6.69 3.38 -7.42
N ALA A 98 -7.98 3.04 -7.45
CA ALA A 98 -9.02 3.97 -7.86
C ALA A 98 -9.12 5.24 -6.99
N ILE A 99 -8.70 5.16 -5.72
CA ILE A 99 -8.72 6.30 -4.77
C ILE A 99 -7.39 7.05 -4.81
N ASP A 100 -6.28 6.33 -4.67
CA ASP A 100 -4.95 6.91 -4.49
C ASP A 100 -4.34 7.42 -5.80
N ASP A 101 -4.54 6.67 -6.89
CA ASP A 101 -4.00 7.03 -8.21
C ASP A 101 -5.04 6.81 -9.34
N PRO A 102 -5.89 7.82 -9.57
CA PRO A 102 -6.86 7.78 -10.66
C PRO A 102 -6.23 7.64 -12.06
N LYS A 103 -4.97 8.06 -12.25
CA LYS A 103 -4.29 7.97 -13.55
C LYS A 103 -3.91 6.52 -13.85
N ALA A 104 -3.31 5.83 -12.89
CA ALA A 104 -3.01 4.40 -13.02
C ALA A 104 -4.29 3.58 -13.24
N PHE A 105 -5.40 3.94 -12.56
CA PHE A 105 -6.69 3.30 -12.80
C PHE A 105 -7.19 3.50 -14.25
N ALA A 106 -7.03 4.70 -14.80
CA ALA A 106 -7.41 4.99 -16.19
C ALA A 106 -6.59 4.18 -17.20
N GLU A 107 -5.30 3.93 -16.94
CA GLU A 107 -4.47 3.04 -17.77
C GLU A 107 -4.98 1.60 -17.74
N LEU A 108 -5.35 1.09 -16.57
CA LEU A 108 -5.98 -0.24 -16.45
C LEU A 108 -7.30 -0.31 -17.23
N VAL A 109 -8.10 0.76 -17.22
CA VAL A 109 -9.33 0.83 -18.01
C VAL A 109 -9.03 0.79 -19.51
N LYS A 110 -7.98 1.48 -19.99
CA LYS A 110 -7.56 1.40 -21.40
C LYS A 110 -7.17 -0.02 -21.80
N VAL A 111 -6.39 -0.70 -20.95
CA VAL A 111 -6.01 -2.11 -21.18
C VAL A 111 -7.26 -3.00 -21.22
N ALA A 112 -8.19 -2.82 -20.27
CA ALA A 112 -9.43 -3.57 -20.24
C ALA A 112 -10.30 -3.33 -21.50
N LYS A 113 -10.41 -2.08 -21.99
CA LYS A 113 -11.11 -1.76 -23.24
C LYS A 113 -10.45 -2.44 -24.45
N ALA A 114 -9.12 -2.39 -24.55
CA ALA A 114 -8.38 -3.04 -25.64
C ALA A 114 -8.56 -4.57 -25.64
N ALA A 115 -8.58 -5.21 -24.47
CA ALA A 115 -8.81 -6.64 -24.35
C ALA A 115 -10.24 -7.04 -24.71
N LEU A 116 -11.24 -6.19 -24.47
CA LEU A 116 -12.61 -6.42 -24.93
C LEU A 116 -12.74 -6.38 -26.46
N GLU A 117 -11.91 -5.58 -27.13
CA GLU A 117 -11.80 -5.52 -28.60
C GLU A 117 -11.00 -6.70 -29.18
N GLY A 118 -10.46 -7.60 -28.34
CA GLY A 118 -9.73 -8.80 -28.78
C GLY A 118 -8.22 -8.59 -28.98
N LYS A 119 -7.64 -7.46 -28.54
CA LYS A 119 -6.19 -7.25 -28.58
C LYS A 119 -5.53 -7.94 -27.38
N GLU A 120 -4.55 -8.80 -27.64
CA GLU A 120 -3.76 -9.45 -26.59
C GLU A 120 -2.89 -8.42 -25.84
N TYR A 121 -3.01 -8.37 -24.51
CA TYR A 121 -2.11 -7.59 -23.67
C TYR A 121 -0.84 -8.41 -23.40
N LYS A 122 0.26 -8.05 -24.05
CA LYS A 122 1.60 -8.55 -23.67
C LYS A 122 2.18 -7.61 -22.61
N PRO A 123 2.48 -8.09 -21.38
CA PRO A 123 3.04 -7.23 -20.35
C PRO A 123 4.39 -6.67 -20.82
N LYS A 124 4.58 -5.36 -20.72
CA LYS A 124 5.91 -4.76 -20.83
C LYS A 124 6.78 -5.35 -19.71
N ALA A 125 7.88 -5.99 -20.07
CA ALA A 125 8.86 -6.47 -19.11
C ALA A 125 9.40 -5.29 -18.29
N VAL A 126 9.00 -5.20 -17.03
CA VAL A 126 9.56 -4.25 -16.08
C VAL A 126 10.94 -4.80 -15.69
N LYS A 127 12.01 -4.11 -16.10
CA LYS A 127 13.36 -4.33 -15.52
C LYS A 127 13.30 -3.87 -14.07
N VAL A 128 13.18 -4.81 -13.14
CA VAL A 128 13.21 -4.52 -11.70
C VAL A 128 14.67 -4.34 -11.28
N GLU A 129 15.12 -3.10 -11.19
CA GLU A 129 16.36 -2.77 -10.48
C GLU A 129 16.10 -2.83 -8.97
N ALA A 130 16.81 -3.73 -8.29
CA ALA A 130 16.70 -3.96 -6.86
C ALA A 130 17.15 -2.73 -6.05
N LYS A 131 16.22 -2.09 -5.33
CA LYS A 131 16.58 -1.28 -4.15
C LYS A 131 16.49 -2.14 -2.91
N LYS A 132 17.66 -2.43 -2.34
CA LYS A 132 17.88 -3.15 -1.07
C LYS A 132 17.20 -2.44 0.10
N GLU A 133 16.61 -3.26 0.95
CA GLU A 133 16.24 -2.97 2.33
C GLU A 133 17.45 -2.48 3.15
N VAL A 134 17.29 -1.41 3.94
CA VAL A 134 18.06 -1.23 5.18
C VAL A 134 17.15 -0.68 6.28
N LYS A 135 17.26 -1.37 7.41
CA LYS A 135 16.55 -1.25 8.69
C LYS A 135 16.69 0.12 9.36
N GLU A 136 15.68 0.41 10.19
CA GLU A 136 15.64 1.48 11.20
C GLU A 136 16.94 1.62 12.00
N THR A 137 17.45 2.85 12.11
CA THR A 137 17.97 3.39 13.37
C THR A 137 17.61 4.88 13.50
N VAL A 138 17.03 5.20 14.65
CA VAL A 138 16.56 6.52 15.09
C VAL A 138 17.74 7.36 15.56
N LYS A 139 17.81 8.65 15.16
CA LYS A 139 18.30 9.79 15.98
C LYS A 139 18.05 11.13 15.26
N LYS A 140 17.15 11.95 15.85
CA LYS A 140 17.24 13.40 16.19
C LYS A 140 17.95 14.36 15.22
N ASP A 141 17.51 15.58 14.90
CA ASP A 141 16.49 16.49 15.41
C ASP A 141 16.34 17.67 14.40
N LYS A 142 15.12 18.21 14.26
CA LYS A 142 14.72 19.63 13.99
C LYS A 142 15.16 20.35 12.69
N LYS A 143 14.21 20.66 11.77
CA LYS A 143 13.37 21.91 11.59
C LYS A 143 14.03 22.80 10.49
N GLU A 144 13.42 23.40 9.47
CA GLU A 144 12.08 23.96 9.18
C GLU A 144 12.07 24.30 7.65
N VAL A 145 11.16 23.78 6.81
CA VAL A 145 9.99 24.43 6.15
C VAL A 145 10.24 25.44 4.99
N LYS A 146 9.59 25.18 3.83
CA LYS A 146 9.15 26.06 2.67
C LYS A 146 10.23 26.64 1.72
N GLU A 147 10.06 26.82 0.40
CA GLU A 147 8.90 26.85 -0.52
C GLU A 147 9.36 26.79 -2.02
N THR A 148 8.46 26.31 -2.91
CA THR A 148 8.26 26.65 -4.36
C THR A 148 9.21 26.25 -5.52
N LYS A 149 8.55 25.91 -6.65
CA LYS A 149 9.00 25.41 -7.98
C LYS A 149 9.52 26.53 -8.91
N LYS A 150 10.50 26.24 -9.79
CA LYS A 150 10.35 26.09 -11.28
C LYS A 150 11.70 25.99 -12.04
N GLU A 151 11.67 25.18 -13.10
CA GLU A 151 12.38 25.30 -14.40
C GLU A 151 13.80 24.71 -14.62
N THR A 152 13.86 24.02 -15.76
CA THR A 152 14.91 23.21 -16.40
C THR A 152 16.04 24.03 -17.05
N LYS A 153 17.31 23.56 -16.93
CA LYS A 153 18.29 23.32 -18.02
C LYS A 153 19.72 23.06 -17.49
N LYS A 154 20.38 22.05 -18.10
CA LYS A 154 21.81 21.69 -18.11
C LYS A 154 22.44 21.23 -16.78
N GLU A 155 22.69 19.93 -16.68
CA GLU A 155 23.54 19.33 -15.64
C GLU A 155 25.01 19.58 -15.99
N ASP A 156 25.55 20.70 -15.52
CA ASP A 156 27.00 20.87 -15.40
C ASP A 156 27.45 20.05 -14.17
N THR A 157 27.95 18.83 -14.41
CA THR A 157 28.52 18.00 -13.35
C THR A 157 29.91 18.55 -13.00
N ASP A 158 30.05 19.12 -11.80
CA ASP A 158 31.32 19.67 -11.29
C ASP A 158 32.42 18.59 -11.22
N LEU A 159 33.23 18.46 -12.27
CA LEU A 159 34.38 17.55 -12.37
C LEU A 159 35.39 17.71 -11.21
N SER A 160 35.42 18.89 -10.59
CA SER A 160 36.31 19.24 -9.46
C SER A 160 36.06 18.41 -8.19
N LYS A 161 34.84 17.91 -8.00
CA LYS A 161 34.44 17.15 -6.79
C LYS A 161 34.74 15.65 -6.88
N LEU A 162 35.02 15.13 -8.08
CA LEU A 162 35.33 13.71 -8.27
C LEU A 162 36.72 13.34 -7.76
N THR A 163 36.87 12.09 -7.34
CA THR A 163 38.14 11.53 -6.92
C THR A 163 39.02 11.23 -8.15
N VAL A 164 40.35 11.17 -7.95
CA VAL A 164 41.29 10.87 -9.06
C VAL A 164 40.98 9.53 -9.74
N ALA A 165 40.50 8.55 -8.98
CA ALA A 165 40.13 7.24 -9.50
C ALA A 165 38.89 7.30 -10.42
N GLU A 166 37.91 8.12 -10.09
CA GLU A 166 36.71 8.34 -10.92
C GLU A 166 37.06 9.14 -12.18
N LEU A 167 37.93 10.15 -12.05
CA LEU A 167 38.43 10.92 -13.19
C LEU A 167 39.23 10.05 -14.17
N LYS A 168 40.07 9.12 -13.69
CA LYS A 168 40.78 8.17 -14.56
C LYS A 168 39.85 7.20 -15.29
N LYS A 169 38.73 6.81 -14.67
CA LYS A 169 37.72 5.95 -15.32
C LYS A 169 36.98 6.70 -16.42
N LEU A 170 36.56 7.95 -16.15
CA LEU A 170 35.93 8.80 -17.15
C LEU A 170 36.88 9.13 -18.31
N ALA A 171 38.17 9.38 -18.03
CA ALA A 171 39.17 9.63 -19.06
C ALA A 171 39.43 8.39 -19.94
N LYS A 172 39.36 7.19 -19.34
CA LYS A 172 39.43 5.91 -20.08
C LYS A 172 38.19 5.67 -20.95
N GLU A 173 37.00 6.06 -20.48
CA GLU A 173 35.76 5.95 -21.26
C GLU A 173 35.69 6.95 -22.41
N LYS A 174 36.38 8.09 -22.31
CA LYS A 174 36.50 9.10 -23.36
C LYS A 174 37.77 8.96 -24.23
N ASP A 175 38.51 7.86 -24.10
CA ASP A 175 39.75 7.57 -24.85
C ASP A 175 40.81 8.69 -24.81
N VAL A 176 41.03 9.31 -23.64
CA VAL A 176 42.10 10.31 -23.47
C VAL A 176 43.46 9.61 -23.39
N GLU A 177 44.36 9.85 -24.33
CA GLU A 177 45.71 9.29 -24.33
C GLU A 177 46.53 9.78 -23.12
N GLY A 178 47.23 8.86 -22.43
CA GLY A 178 48.07 9.20 -21.27
C GLY A 178 47.32 9.37 -19.93
N TYR A 179 46.03 9.01 -19.84
CA TYR A 179 45.22 9.17 -18.61
C TYR A 179 45.80 8.51 -17.33
N SER A 180 46.68 7.51 -17.49
CA SER A 180 47.25 6.76 -16.36
C SER A 180 48.31 7.56 -15.59
N THR A 181 49.05 8.44 -16.27
CA THR A 181 50.18 9.22 -15.71
C THR A 181 49.79 10.63 -15.29
N MET A 182 48.64 11.15 -15.75
CA MET A 182 48.19 12.51 -15.45
C MET A 182 47.78 12.74 -14.00
N LYS A 183 48.06 13.96 -13.50
CA LYS A 183 47.64 14.44 -12.17
C LYS A 183 46.17 14.88 -12.19
N LYS A 184 45.57 15.04 -11.00
CA LYS A 184 44.14 15.39 -10.86
C LYS A 184 43.73 16.63 -11.67
N ALA A 185 44.55 17.67 -11.67
CA ALA A 185 44.27 18.92 -12.40
C ALA A 185 44.27 18.71 -13.92
N GLU A 186 45.24 17.96 -14.44
CA GLU A 186 45.35 17.62 -15.86
C GLU A 186 44.19 16.74 -16.32
N LEU A 187 43.75 15.78 -15.49
CA LEU A 187 42.57 14.95 -15.77
C LEU A 187 41.27 15.76 -15.78
N ILE A 188 41.13 16.76 -14.91
CA ILE A 188 39.95 17.64 -14.92
C ILE A 188 39.93 18.48 -16.19
N ASP A 189 41.09 18.98 -16.64
CA ASP A 189 41.17 19.83 -17.82
C ASP A 189 40.97 19.05 -19.12
N ALA A 190 41.50 17.83 -19.22
CA ALA A 190 41.28 16.94 -20.37
C ALA A 190 39.85 16.38 -20.47
N LEU A 191 39.05 16.49 -19.40
CA LEU A 191 37.67 15.97 -19.33
C LEU A 191 36.57 17.03 -19.51
N LYS A 192 36.94 18.32 -19.44
CA LYS A 192 36.09 19.44 -19.87
C LYS A 192 35.82 19.36 -21.36
#